data_AF-A0A1I0RIN3-F1
#
_entry.id   AF-A0A1I0RIN3-F1
#
_cell.length_a   1.000
_cell.length_b   1.000
_cell.length_c   1.000
_cell.angle_alpha   90.00
_cell.angle_beta   90.00
_cell.angle_gamma   90.00
#
_symmetry.space_group_name_H-M   'P 1'
#
loop_
_entity.id
_entity.type
_entity.pdbx_description
1 polymer ?
#
loop_
_entity_poly.entity_id
_entity_poly.type
_entity_poly.pdbx_seq_one_letter_code
_entity_poly.pdbx_strand_id
1 'polypeptide(L)'
;MLLINREHWFLCLLLFTGCLPASSPPKQVVSTDTILPMTEEQMVIQPDSLHVSKEEDTVYIPADAKIKVLSFTPVTTGKEYPPDTARGRKWRLNAVAIEKIIRNGEPTDGPTIHDIYSTLAYEMEGVVLINKDTFNYRINAGSYFYLYNEQHSCVYTCLAASCSQFFMEGEQEPDSH
;
A
#
# COMPACT_ATOMS: atom_id res chain seq x y z
N MET A 1 3.24 58.21 10.20
CA MET A 1 2.17 58.58 9.26
C MET A 1 1.65 57.27 8.67
N LEU A 2 0.38 56.91 8.96
CA LEU A 2 -0.40 55.72 8.53
C LEU A 2 0.16 54.35 9.02
N LEU A 3 -0.29 53.62 10.06
CA LEU A 3 -1.60 53.26 10.68
C LEU A 3 -2.51 52.30 9.86
N ILE A 4 -2.84 51.15 10.51
CA ILE A 4 -4.09 50.32 10.40
C ILE A 4 -4.06 49.20 9.31
N ASN A 5 -4.50 47.93 9.45
CA ASN A 5 -5.58 47.18 10.17
C ASN A 5 -5.11 45.68 10.30
N ARG A 6 -5.34 44.88 11.35
CA ARG A 6 -6.54 44.45 12.11
C ARG A 6 -7.42 43.41 11.39
N GLU A 7 -7.33 42.18 11.92
CA GLU A 7 -8.27 41.05 12.08
C GLU A 7 -9.55 40.96 11.24
N HIS A 8 -9.91 39.72 10.81
CA HIS A 8 -11.26 39.10 10.86
C HIS A 8 -11.04 37.56 10.71
N TRP A 9 -11.20 36.75 11.77
CA TRP A 9 -12.46 36.11 12.18
C TRP A 9 -13.24 35.49 11.02
N PHE A 10 -13.25 34.16 10.89
CA PHE A 10 -14.48 33.42 10.58
C PHE A 10 -14.37 31.97 11.08
N LEU A 11 -15.01 31.75 12.22
CA LEU A 11 -15.58 30.48 12.65
C LEU A 11 -16.56 29.99 11.57
N CYS A 12 -16.40 28.74 11.12
CA CYS A 12 -17.51 27.98 10.53
C CYS A 12 -17.59 26.63 11.25
N LEU A 13 -18.38 26.65 12.32
CA LEU A 13 -18.86 25.52 13.10
C LEU A 13 -20.15 25.03 12.41
N LEU A 14 -20.12 23.89 11.73
CA LEU A 14 -21.32 23.18 11.25
C LEU A 14 -21.06 21.67 11.45
N LEU A 15 -21.49 21.10 12.57
CA LEU A 15 -22.78 20.44 12.78
C LEU A 15 -23.08 19.34 11.74
N PHE A 16 -22.56 18.14 11.99
CA PHE A 16 -23.13 16.89 11.50
C PHE A 16 -23.41 15.97 12.69
N THR A 17 -24.52 16.24 13.38
CA THR A 17 -25.17 15.26 14.27
C THR A 17 -26.18 14.48 13.45
N GLY A 18 -25.91 13.20 13.18
CA GLY A 18 -26.84 12.35 12.45
C GLY A 18 -26.38 10.90 12.35
N CYS A 19 -26.42 10.15 13.46
CA CYS A 19 -26.44 8.70 13.41
C CYS A 19 -27.69 8.19 14.13
N LEU A 20 -28.67 7.75 13.34
CA LEU A 20 -29.76 6.86 13.75
C LEU A 20 -29.23 5.42 13.68
N PRO A 21 -29.14 4.66 14.79
CA PRO A 21 -29.02 3.22 14.71
C PRO A 21 -30.39 2.55 14.57
N ALA A 22 -30.45 1.68 13.57
CA ALA A 22 -31.61 0.92 13.15
C ALA A 22 -32.12 -0.07 14.22
N SER A 23 -33.45 -0.17 14.30
CA SER A 23 -34.18 -1.21 15.01
C SER A 23 -33.93 -2.57 14.36
N SER A 24 -33.34 -3.51 15.10
CA SER A 24 -33.26 -4.91 14.72
C SER A 24 -34.57 -5.64 15.03
N PRO A 25 -35.12 -6.46 14.11
CA PRO A 25 -36.27 -7.30 14.39
C PRO A 25 -35.93 -8.52 15.28
N PRO A 26 -36.91 -9.07 16.01
CA PRO A 26 -36.71 -10.09 17.03
C PRO A 26 -36.36 -11.47 16.47
N LYS A 27 -35.47 -12.14 17.20
CA LYS A 27 -35.02 -13.53 17.06
C LYS A 27 -36.23 -14.47 17.23
N GLN A 28 -36.71 -15.08 16.15
CA GLN A 28 -37.66 -16.19 16.27
C GLN A 28 -36.92 -17.47 16.66
N VAL A 29 -37.35 -18.01 17.80
CA VAL A 29 -37.10 -19.38 18.25
C VAL A 29 -38.06 -20.28 17.50
N VAL A 30 -37.54 -21.28 16.78
CA VAL A 30 -38.34 -22.43 16.34
C VAL A 30 -37.66 -23.70 16.79
N SER A 31 -38.50 -24.55 17.37
CA SER A 31 -38.23 -25.75 18.12
C SER A 31 -37.84 -26.95 17.26
N THR A 32 -36.97 -27.76 17.87
CA THR A 32 -36.93 -29.22 17.97
C THR A 32 -37.56 -30.15 16.93
N ASP A 33 -36.76 -31.18 16.63
CA ASP A 33 -37.08 -32.56 16.31
C ASP A 33 -37.62 -32.92 14.92
N THR A 34 -36.76 -33.56 14.14
CA THR A 34 -37.03 -34.88 13.54
C THR A 34 -35.70 -35.50 13.11
N ILE A 35 -35.21 -36.48 13.87
CA ILE A 35 -34.16 -37.39 13.42
C ILE A 35 -34.84 -38.46 12.57
N LEU A 36 -34.57 -38.47 11.27
CA LEU A 36 -34.84 -39.60 10.38
C LEU A 36 -33.52 -40.35 10.10
N PRO A 37 -33.55 -41.69 10.01
CA PRO A 37 -32.37 -42.49 9.76
C PRO A 37 -31.83 -42.23 8.34
N MET A 38 -30.56 -41.83 8.27
CA MET A 38 -29.83 -41.68 7.02
C MET A 38 -29.78 -43.01 6.29
N THR A 39 -30.41 -43.05 5.11
CA THR A 39 -30.12 -44.06 4.10
C THR A 39 -28.82 -43.65 3.44
N GLU A 40 -27.87 -44.58 3.42
CA GLU A 40 -26.54 -44.43 2.85
C GLU A 40 -26.63 -44.42 1.31
N GLU A 41 -27.05 -43.29 0.75
CA GLU A 41 -26.81 -43.00 -0.65
C GLU A 41 -25.43 -42.37 -0.79
N GLN A 42 -24.55 -43.09 -1.47
CA GLN A 42 -23.21 -42.68 -1.83
C GLN A 42 -23.25 -41.32 -2.54
N MET A 43 -22.87 -40.27 -1.79
CA MET A 43 -22.60 -38.97 -2.33
C MET A 43 -21.30 -39.06 -3.14
N VAL A 44 -21.43 -39.31 -4.45
CA VAL A 44 -20.34 -39.10 -5.40
C VAL A 44 -20.05 -37.60 -5.40
N ILE A 45 -19.01 -37.21 -4.67
CA ILE A 45 -18.45 -35.86 -4.75
C ILE A 45 -17.93 -35.72 -6.18
N GLN A 46 -18.72 -35.10 -7.06
CA GLN A 46 -18.18 -34.52 -8.26
C GLN A 46 -17.32 -33.33 -7.81
N PRO A 47 -16.01 -33.32 -8.09
CA PRO A 47 -15.23 -32.11 -7.92
C PRO A 47 -15.67 -31.16 -9.02
N ASP A 48 -16.78 -30.45 -8.78
CA ASP A 48 -17.10 -29.27 -9.56
C ASP A 48 -15.95 -28.30 -9.31
N SER A 49 -15.09 -28.29 -10.32
CA SER A 49 -13.95 -27.44 -10.53
C SER A 49 -14.41 -25.99 -10.33
N LEU A 50 -14.28 -25.51 -9.10
CA LEU A 50 -14.21 -24.08 -8.81
C LEU A 50 -12.85 -23.61 -9.36
N HIS A 51 -12.77 -23.47 -10.67
CA HIS A 51 -11.67 -22.77 -11.33
C HIS A 51 -11.88 -21.30 -11.02
N VAL A 52 -11.54 -20.90 -9.79
CA VAL A 52 -11.26 -19.51 -9.46
C VAL A 52 -9.97 -19.23 -10.22
N SER A 53 -10.14 -18.78 -11.46
CA SER A 53 -9.07 -18.07 -12.16
C SER A 53 -8.76 -16.87 -11.27
N LYS A 54 -7.70 -17.02 -10.49
CA LYS A 54 -7.10 -15.93 -9.74
C LYS A 54 -6.46 -15.07 -10.81
N GLU A 55 -7.26 -14.25 -11.48
CA GLU A 55 -6.77 -13.20 -12.36
C GLU A 55 -5.80 -12.41 -11.50
N GLU A 56 -4.53 -12.41 -11.89
CA GLU A 56 -3.46 -11.78 -11.13
C GLU A 56 -3.78 -10.30 -11.02
N ASP A 57 -4.21 -9.92 -9.83
CA ASP A 57 -4.73 -8.59 -9.49
C ASP A 57 -3.57 -7.59 -9.38
N THR A 58 -2.85 -7.42 -10.48
CA THR A 58 -1.71 -6.53 -10.63
C THR A 58 -2.21 -5.17 -11.10
N VAL A 59 -1.82 -4.11 -10.39
CA VAL A 59 -2.10 -2.74 -10.83
C VAL A 59 -1.20 -2.47 -12.04
N TYR A 60 -1.78 -2.54 -13.23
CA TYR A 60 -1.08 -2.20 -14.46
C TYR A 60 -0.84 -0.67 -14.53
N ILE A 61 0.43 -0.27 -14.59
CA ILE A 61 0.82 1.14 -14.73
C ILE A 61 1.25 1.37 -16.20
N PRO A 62 0.41 1.98 -17.04
CA PRO A 62 0.77 2.21 -18.43
C PRO A 62 1.93 3.21 -18.57
N ALA A 63 2.71 3.09 -19.65
CA ALA A 63 3.89 3.94 -19.86
C ALA A 63 3.56 5.45 -19.89
N ASP A 64 2.37 5.80 -20.39
CA ASP A 64 1.85 7.17 -20.48
C ASP A 64 1.03 7.58 -19.24
N ALA A 65 1.02 6.78 -18.18
CA ALA A 65 0.30 7.08 -16.94
C ALA A 65 0.67 8.46 -16.39
N LYS A 66 -0.36 9.21 -15.99
CA LYS A 66 -0.19 10.48 -15.27
C LYS A 66 -0.04 10.17 -13.79
N ILE A 67 1.19 10.30 -13.28
CA ILE A 67 1.52 10.02 -11.88
C ILE A 67 1.71 11.36 -11.19
N LYS A 68 1.05 11.55 -10.04
CA LYS A 68 1.21 12.73 -9.20
C LYS A 68 1.27 12.32 -7.74
N VAL A 69 2.38 12.60 -7.07
CA VAL A 69 2.49 12.37 -5.61
C VAL A 69 1.72 13.45 -4.86
N LEU A 70 0.80 13.01 -3.99
CA LEU A 70 -0.05 13.89 -3.18
C LEU A 70 0.53 14.12 -1.78
N SER A 71 1.15 13.10 -1.19
CA SER A 71 1.83 13.19 0.11
C SER A 71 2.98 12.20 0.16
N PHE A 72 4.00 12.50 0.97
CA PHE A 72 5.13 11.61 1.24
C PHE A 72 5.71 11.91 2.62
N THR A 73 5.87 10.88 3.45
CA THR A 73 6.36 10.97 4.83
C THR A 73 7.41 9.88 5.05
N PRO A 74 8.60 10.22 5.59
CA PRO A 74 9.57 9.20 5.98
C PRO A 74 9.07 8.45 7.20
N VAL A 75 9.18 7.13 7.16
CA VAL A 75 8.79 6.23 8.25
C VAL A 75 9.95 5.28 8.54
N THR A 76 10.08 4.88 9.80
CA THR A 76 11.00 3.83 10.20
C THR A 76 10.20 2.64 10.71
N THR A 77 10.32 1.50 10.03
CA THR A 77 9.61 0.26 10.33
C THR A 77 10.62 -0.81 10.74
N GLY A 78 10.29 -1.68 11.70
CA GLY A 78 11.17 -2.76 12.12
C GLY A 78 12.40 -2.32 12.92
N LYS A 79 13.45 -3.16 12.89
CA LYS A 79 14.65 -2.99 13.70
C LYS A 79 15.75 -2.30 12.90
N GLU A 80 16.25 -1.18 13.41
CA GLU A 80 17.45 -0.53 12.84
C GLU A 80 18.68 -1.43 13.05
N TYR A 81 19.48 -1.61 12.01
CA TYR A 81 20.79 -2.24 12.08
C TYR A 81 21.87 -1.16 12.16
N PRO A 82 22.86 -1.28 13.07
CA PRO A 82 23.85 -0.22 13.29
C PRO A 82 24.60 0.27 12.04
N PRO A 83 25.01 -0.60 11.09
CA PRO A 83 25.69 -0.15 9.87
C PRO A 83 24.85 0.81 9.02
N ASP A 84 23.52 0.62 8.99
CA ASP A 84 22.62 1.41 8.15
C ASP A 84 22.03 2.63 8.85
N THR A 85 22.22 2.75 10.17
CA THR A 85 21.46 3.72 10.98
C THR A 85 21.73 5.16 10.58
N ALA A 86 23.00 5.52 10.34
CA ALA A 86 23.37 6.89 9.99
C ALA A 86 22.94 7.26 8.55
N ARG A 87 23.05 6.31 7.61
CA ARG A 87 22.68 6.51 6.20
C ARG A 87 21.17 6.52 6.03
N GLY A 88 20.47 5.56 6.61
CA GLY A 88 19.02 5.43 6.48
C GLY A 88 18.24 6.56 7.15
N ARG A 89 18.73 7.11 8.27
CA ARG A 89 18.14 8.32 8.86
C ARG A 89 18.23 9.54 7.94
N LYS A 90 19.15 9.58 6.99
CA LYS A 90 19.30 10.65 5.98
C LYS A 90 18.59 10.32 4.67
N TRP A 91 18.32 9.04 4.40
CA TRP A 91 17.65 8.61 3.17
C TRP A 91 16.26 9.23 3.06
N ARG A 92 16.03 10.01 2.00
CA ARG A 92 14.77 10.70 1.74
C ARG A 92 14.51 10.70 0.24
N LEU A 93 13.24 10.60 -0.11
CA LEU A 93 12.75 10.79 -1.46
C LEU A 93 11.94 12.08 -1.52
N ASN A 94 12.03 12.75 -2.67
CA ASN A 94 11.11 13.83 -3.02
C ASN A 94 10.04 13.29 -3.98
N ALA A 95 8.99 14.09 -4.23
CA ALA A 95 7.89 13.72 -5.12
C ALA A 95 8.38 13.23 -6.51
N VAL A 96 9.34 13.92 -7.13
CA VAL A 96 9.86 13.57 -8.46
C VAL A 96 10.58 12.21 -8.46
N ALA A 97 11.34 11.91 -7.40
CA ALA A 97 12.00 10.61 -7.25
C ALA A 97 10.96 9.49 -7.09
N ILE A 98 9.92 9.71 -6.28
CA ILE A 98 8.82 8.75 -6.07
C ILE A 98 8.09 8.48 -7.39
N GLU A 99 7.75 9.52 -8.15
CA GLU A 99 7.10 9.37 -9.46
C GLU A 99 7.96 8.56 -10.43
N LYS A 100 9.29 8.75 -10.41
CA LYS A 100 10.22 7.96 -11.22
C LYS A 100 10.29 6.50 -10.78
N ILE A 101 10.33 6.22 -9.48
CA ILE A 101 10.34 4.85 -8.94
C ILE A 101 9.07 4.13 -9.37
N ILE A 102 7.90 4.74 -9.15
CA ILE A 102 6.60 4.13 -9.50
C ILE A 102 6.50 3.88 -11.01
N ARG A 103 6.97 4.82 -11.84
CA ARG A 103 6.94 4.67 -13.30
C ARG A 103 7.80 3.52 -13.83
N ASN A 104 8.93 3.26 -13.18
CA ASN A 104 9.89 2.25 -13.63
C ASN A 104 9.80 0.96 -12.81
N GLY A 105 8.80 0.85 -11.93
CA GLY A 105 8.59 -0.33 -11.10
C GLY A 105 8.03 -1.49 -11.92
N GLU A 106 8.59 -2.67 -11.71
CA GLU A 106 8.13 -3.91 -12.30
C GLU A 106 7.41 -4.74 -11.22
N PRO A 107 6.21 -5.28 -11.50
CA PRO A 107 5.51 -6.16 -10.58
C PRO A 107 6.41 -7.33 -10.15
N THR A 108 6.32 -7.70 -8.87
CA THR A 108 7.02 -8.87 -8.33
C THR A 108 6.12 -9.60 -7.32
N ASP A 109 6.63 -10.68 -6.72
CA ASP A 109 5.95 -11.39 -5.65
C ASP A 109 6.65 -11.22 -4.29
N GLY A 110 5.91 -11.50 -3.22
CA GLY A 110 6.42 -11.41 -1.85
C GLY A 110 7.63 -12.31 -1.56
N PRO A 111 7.62 -13.59 -1.98
CA PRO A 111 8.78 -14.47 -1.83
C PRO A 111 10.06 -13.89 -2.45
N THR A 112 9.97 -13.34 -3.66
CA THR A 112 11.12 -12.70 -4.34
C THR A 112 11.70 -11.56 -3.52
N ILE A 113 10.86 -10.76 -2.87
CA ILE A 113 11.32 -9.68 -1.99
C ILE A 113 12.04 -10.21 -0.76
N HIS A 114 11.49 -11.26 -0.15
CA HIS A 114 12.10 -11.88 1.03
C HIS A 114 13.49 -12.46 0.72
N ASP A 115 13.65 -13.06 -0.46
CA ASP A 115 14.86 -13.80 -0.81
C ASP A 115 15.96 -12.93 -1.43
N ILE A 116 15.59 -11.85 -2.14
CA ILE A 116 16.54 -11.09 -2.97
C ILE A 116 16.84 -9.69 -2.42
N TYR A 117 15.91 -9.07 -1.67
CA TYR A 117 16.00 -7.65 -1.33
C TYR A 117 16.27 -7.41 0.15
N SER A 118 17.11 -6.42 0.45
CA SER A 118 17.30 -5.99 1.83
C SER A 118 16.03 -5.34 2.35
N THR A 119 15.39 -5.97 3.33
CA THR A 119 14.30 -5.33 4.09
C THR A 119 14.91 -4.33 5.07
N LEU A 120 15.12 -3.09 4.61
CA LEU A 120 15.67 -2.03 5.45
C LEU A 120 14.60 -1.41 6.34
N ALA A 121 15.01 -0.87 7.48
CA ALA A 121 14.09 -0.24 8.41
C ALA A 121 13.52 1.12 7.95
N TYR A 122 13.91 1.61 6.77
CA TYR A 122 13.63 2.96 6.32
C TYR A 122 12.68 2.93 5.13
N GLU A 123 11.58 3.66 5.25
CA GLU A 123 10.50 3.68 4.28
C GLU A 123 10.05 5.11 3.97
N MET A 124 9.42 5.28 2.81
CA MET A 124 8.66 6.46 2.43
C MET A 124 7.23 6.04 2.16
N GLU A 125 6.30 6.57 2.94
CA GLU A 125 4.87 6.28 2.80
C GLU A 125 4.12 7.51 2.29
N GLY A 126 3.02 7.29 1.59
CA GLY A 126 2.21 8.41 1.13
C GLY A 126 1.08 8.00 0.22
N VAL A 127 0.55 9.01 -0.46
CA VAL A 127 -0.57 8.88 -1.39
C VAL A 127 -0.15 9.36 -2.76
N VAL A 128 -0.48 8.59 -3.79
CA VAL A 128 -0.21 8.91 -5.19
C VAL A 128 -1.51 8.83 -5.99
N LEU A 129 -1.68 9.76 -6.93
CA LEU A 129 -2.71 9.70 -7.95
C LEU A 129 -2.08 9.12 -9.22
N ILE A 130 -2.60 7.99 -9.69
CA ILE A 130 -2.22 7.38 -10.97
C ILE A 130 -3.45 7.45 -11.87
N ASN A 131 -3.36 8.27 -12.92
CA ASN A 131 -4.48 8.66 -13.76
C ASN A 131 -5.61 9.33 -12.97
N LYS A 132 -6.64 8.57 -12.57
CA LYS A 132 -7.78 9.05 -11.78
C LYS A 132 -7.94 8.30 -10.45
N ASP A 133 -7.10 7.30 -10.23
CA ASP A 133 -7.21 6.40 -9.08
C ASP A 133 -6.16 6.77 -8.04
N THR A 134 -6.58 6.74 -6.79
CA THR A 134 -5.73 7.09 -5.66
C THR A 134 -5.24 5.81 -5.01
N PHE A 135 -3.93 5.75 -4.78
CA PHE A 135 -3.27 4.63 -4.12
C PHE A 135 -2.46 5.12 -2.94
N ASN A 136 -2.44 4.33 -1.89
CA ASN A 136 -1.40 4.42 -0.88
C ASN A 136 -0.16 3.69 -1.41
N TYR A 137 1.01 4.16 -1.01
CA TYR A 137 2.25 3.47 -1.30
C TYR A 137 3.16 3.42 -0.08
N ARG A 138 4.07 2.45 -0.10
CA ARG A 138 5.17 2.30 0.85
C ARG A 138 6.41 1.88 0.08
N ILE A 139 7.39 2.77 -0.04
CA ILE A 139 8.67 2.49 -0.71
C ILE A 139 9.70 2.19 0.36
N ASN A 140 10.32 1.01 0.29
CA ASN A 140 11.43 0.64 1.16
C ASN A 140 12.76 1.12 0.58
N ALA A 141 13.70 1.49 1.45
CA ALA A 141 15.03 1.92 1.03
C ALA A 141 15.87 0.81 0.36
N GLY A 142 15.46 -0.45 0.47
CA GLY A 142 16.05 -1.62 -0.19
C GLY A 142 15.38 -2.02 -1.52
N SER A 143 14.99 -1.05 -2.35
CA SER A 143 14.68 -1.26 -3.77
C SER A 143 13.33 -1.93 -4.12
N TYR A 144 12.39 -1.98 -3.19
CA TYR A 144 11.02 -2.46 -3.44
C TYR A 144 9.95 -1.49 -2.90
N PHE A 145 8.72 -1.62 -3.39
CA PHE A 145 7.60 -0.83 -2.90
C PHE A 145 6.25 -1.54 -3.04
N TYR A 146 5.33 -1.19 -2.15
CA TYR A 146 3.93 -1.58 -2.23
C TYR A 146 3.10 -0.43 -2.80
N LEU A 147 2.09 -0.78 -3.60
CA LEU A 147 1.05 0.11 -4.09
C LEU A 147 -0.30 -0.54 -3.84
N TYR A 148 -1.19 0.13 -3.12
CA TYR A 148 -2.43 -0.48 -2.68
C TYR A 148 -3.58 0.51 -2.48
N ASN A 149 -4.79 0.02 -2.65
CA ASN A 149 -6.05 0.68 -2.30
C ASN A 149 -7.02 -0.36 -1.70
N GLU A 150 -8.33 -0.08 -1.69
CA GLU A 150 -9.31 -1.02 -1.13
C GLU A 150 -9.51 -2.28 -1.99
N GLN A 151 -9.20 -2.19 -3.29
CA GLN A 151 -9.46 -3.23 -4.28
C GLN A 151 -8.21 -4.03 -4.60
N HIS A 152 -7.05 -3.37 -4.68
CA HIS A 152 -5.81 -3.92 -5.19
C HIS A 152 -4.69 -3.74 -4.17
N SER A 153 -3.79 -4.72 -4.12
CA SER A 153 -2.53 -4.61 -3.38
C SER A 153 -1.44 -5.34 -4.15
N CYS A 154 -0.46 -4.58 -4.60
CA CYS A 154 0.59 -5.08 -5.47
C CYS A 154 1.94 -4.67 -4.93
N VAL A 155 2.94 -5.48 -5.26
CA VAL A 155 4.31 -5.24 -4.87
C VAL A 155 5.20 -5.17 -6.10
N TYR A 156 6.15 -4.25 -6.06
CA TYR A 156 7.00 -3.89 -7.18
C TYR A 156 8.44 -3.80 -6.73
N THR A 157 9.33 -3.95 -7.69
CA THR A 157 10.75 -3.67 -7.53
C THR A 157 11.19 -2.69 -8.59
N CYS A 158 12.24 -1.91 -8.33
CA CYS A 158 12.81 -1.06 -9.37
C CYS A 158 14.31 -1.29 -9.50
N LEU A 159 14.66 -2.31 -10.28
CA LEU A 159 16.05 -2.70 -10.57
C LEU A 159 16.67 -1.94 -11.75
N ALA A 160 15.89 -1.15 -12.47
CA ALA A 160 16.40 -0.34 -13.58
C ALA A 160 17.54 0.57 -13.08
N ALA A 161 18.58 0.76 -13.90
CA ALA A 161 19.70 1.65 -13.56
C ALA A 161 19.25 3.10 -13.26
N SER A 162 18.08 3.51 -13.78
CA SER A 162 17.46 4.80 -13.47
C SER A 162 16.98 4.92 -12.01
N CYS A 163 16.78 3.80 -11.32
CA CYS A 163 16.22 3.70 -9.98
C CYS A 163 17.25 3.50 -8.88
N SER A 164 18.41 2.90 -9.18
CA SER A 164 19.42 2.54 -8.17
C SER A 164 19.83 3.73 -7.29
N GLN A 165 20.01 4.90 -7.89
CA GLN A 165 20.37 6.15 -7.18
C GLN A 165 19.35 6.60 -6.11
N PHE A 166 18.14 6.06 -6.10
CA PHE A 166 17.10 6.41 -5.13
C PHE A 166 17.07 5.47 -3.93
N PHE A 167 17.84 4.38 -3.94
CA PHE A 167 17.86 3.37 -2.89
C PHE A 167 19.22 3.34 -2.19
N MET A 168 19.24 2.89 -0.94
CA MET A 168 20.49 2.86 -0.15
C MET A 168 21.51 1.85 -0.68
N GLU A 169 21.06 0.82 -1.40
CA GLU A 169 21.94 -0.17 -2.03
C GLU A 169 22.63 0.34 -3.31
N GLY A 170 22.10 1.39 -3.95
CA GLY A 170 22.63 1.91 -5.20
C GLY A 170 23.70 3.00 -5.04
N GLU A 171 23.91 3.50 -3.82
CA GLU A 171 25.10 4.30 -3.51
C GLU A 171 26.30 3.34 -3.41
N GLN A 172 27.07 3.21 -4.49
CA GLN A 172 28.40 2.60 -4.40
C GLN A 172 29.15 3.30 -3.27
N GLU A 173 29.55 2.55 -2.24
CA GLU A 173 30.57 3.07 -1.33
C GLU A 173 31.77 3.47 -2.20
N PRO A 174 32.30 4.69 -2.05
CA PRO A 174 33.51 5.05 -2.79
C PRO A 174 34.58 4.03 -2.42
N ASP A 175 35.06 3.31 -3.43
CA ASP A 175 36.10 2.30 -3.27
C ASP A 175 37.20 2.88 -2.38
N SER A 176 37.35 2.31 -1.19
CA SER A 176 38.41 2.68 -0.26
C SER A 176 39.71 2.08 -0.76
N HIS A 177 40.30 2.75 -1.74
CA HIS A 177 41.69 2.59 -2.17
C HIS A 177 42.64 3.45 -1.33
#